data_AF-A0A062UZP7-F1
#
_entry.id   AF-A0A062UZP7-F1
#
_cell.length_a   1.000
_cell.length_b   1.000
_cell.length_c   1.000
_cell.angle_alpha   90.00
_cell.angle_beta   90.00
_cell.angle_gamma   90.00
#
_symmetry.space_group_name_H-M   'P 1'
#
loop_
_entity.id
_entity.type
_entity.pdbx_description
1 polymer ?
#
loop_
_entity_poly.entity_id
_entity_poly.type
_entity_poly.pdbx_seq_one_letter_code
_entity_poly.pdbx_strand_id
1 'polypeptide(L)'
;MSIMVVSDVHLGDESSNHEHFSKFIDWIAALEKDGVRNIKSNGNEIQLSPPEKLILLGDILELWSPEDNNMKYTAQRAIEPFGKLVSLGCEKIFVLGNHDEDISEYLEEIKSNGSSVIKKNSFMTKSDFTIIDRHYPEDPHDKEKGFLQVGKRKYFFLHGQQFDKLFISVGRLASIPTRIAKISNAFSRIFQPNGWSIVALFAILSGIYIVWRNDMVLAFSVVTFLLSIPRLFTYLQDKVWANIKVLFTDKPKYMDVETIIKEKYYDFDKDMTGEDVNFVFGHTHVPEIHQHKFNSKGKEHEMLFVNSGSWVKEKDYTHDTFVYIDETGSYLFKWNIGGDIELLQSL
;
A
#
# COMPACT_ATOMS: atom_id res chain seq x y z
N MET A 1 24.23 0.81 7.99
CA MET A 1 23.03 0.83 7.13
C MET A 1 21.76 0.98 7.96
N SER A 2 20.86 1.87 7.56
CA SER A 2 19.55 2.10 8.19
C SER A 2 18.42 2.08 7.15
N ILE A 3 17.26 1.53 7.52
CA ILE A 3 16.08 1.40 6.66
C ILE A 3 14.86 1.87 7.45
N MET A 4 13.97 2.61 6.80
CA MET A 4 12.61 2.84 7.28
C MET A 4 11.60 2.18 6.34
N VAL A 5 10.56 1.60 6.90
CA VAL A 5 9.49 0.91 6.15
C VAL A 5 8.13 1.42 6.61
N VAL A 6 7.27 1.72 5.64
CA VAL A 6 5.87 2.12 5.85
C VAL A 6 4.99 1.38 4.84
N SER A 7 3.77 1.02 5.23
CA SER A 7 2.79 0.34 4.37
C SER A 7 1.38 0.91 4.59
N ASP A 8 0.46 0.60 3.69
CA ASP A 8 -0.99 0.81 3.87
C ASP A 8 -1.32 2.26 4.25
N VAL A 9 -0.92 3.20 3.39
CA VAL A 9 -1.20 4.63 3.55
C VAL A 9 -2.50 5.03 2.88
N HIS A 10 -2.87 4.36 1.78
CA HIS A 10 -4.11 4.57 1.04
C HIS A 10 -4.41 6.05 0.71
N LEU A 11 -3.42 6.82 0.26
CA LEU A 11 -3.60 8.22 -0.11
C LEU A 11 -4.71 8.33 -1.16
N GLY A 12 -5.83 8.96 -0.80
CA GLY A 12 -7.04 9.01 -1.61
C GLY A 12 -8.28 8.43 -0.93
N ASP A 13 -8.10 7.58 0.08
CA ASP A 13 -9.18 7.07 0.91
C ASP A 13 -9.51 8.04 2.06
N GLU A 14 -10.77 8.08 2.50
CA GLU A 14 -11.23 8.91 3.62
C GLU A 14 -10.54 8.56 4.96
N SER A 15 -10.26 7.27 5.17
CA SER A 15 -9.63 6.76 6.38
C SER A 15 -8.10 6.95 6.40
N SER A 16 -7.50 7.34 5.27
CA SER A 16 -6.07 7.64 5.18
C SER A 16 -5.65 8.81 6.06
N ASN A 17 -4.59 8.60 6.86
CA ASN A 17 -3.99 9.66 7.67
C ASN A 17 -2.91 10.47 6.93
N HIS A 18 -3.22 10.90 5.70
CA HIS A 18 -2.30 11.57 4.80
C HIS A 18 -1.60 12.81 5.40
N GLU A 19 -2.27 13.59 6.25
CA GLU A 19 -1.64 14.73 6.95
C GLU A 19 -0.56 14.30 7.94
N HIS A 20 -0.80 13.22 8.69
CA HIS A 20 0.19 12.68 9.63
C HIS A 20 1.37 12.09 8.87
N PHE A 21 1.10 11.34 7.80
CA PHE A 21 2.14 10.80 6.93
C PHE A 21 3.00 11.91 6.31
N SER A 22 2.38 13.00 5.86
CA SER A 22 3.08 14.18 5.36
C SER A 22 4.03 14.80 6.40
N LYS A 23 3.59 14.91 7.67
CA LYS A 23 4.42 15.40 8.78
C LYS A 23 5.52 14.41 9.19
N PHE A 24 5.27 13.12 9.05
CA PHE A 24 6.28 12.09 9.26
C PHE A 24 7.41 12.21 8.22
N ILE A 25 7.09 12.50 6.97
CA ILE A 25 8.12 12.75 5.94
C ILE A 25 8.93 14.02 6.28
N ASP A 26 8.28 15.09 6.77
CA ASP A 26 9.00 16.28 7.26
C ASP A 26 9.96 15.94 8.41
N TRP A 27 9.57 15.01 9.27
CA TRP A 27 10.42 14.52 10.36
C TRP A 27 11.61 13.70 9.86
N ILE A 28 11.44 12.85 8.83
CA ILE A 28 12.58 12.18 8.18
C ILE A 28 13.52 13.24 7.58
N ALA A 29 13.00 14.27 6.93
CA ALA A 29 13.81 15.34 6.37
C ALA A 29 14.56 16.15 7.44
N ALA A 30 13.97 16.30 8.63
CA ALA A 30 14.66 16.88 9.78
C ALA A 30 15.77 15.95 10.29
N LEU A 31 15.50 14.64 10.38
CA LEU A 31 16.48 13.63 10.78
C LEU A 31 17.69 13.61 9.84
N GLU A 32 17.50 13.74 8.52
CA GLU A 32 18.60 13.85 7.54
C GLU A 32 19.50 15.07 7.78
N LYS A 33 18.96 16.17 8.34
CA LYS A 33 19.73 17.37 8.67
C LYS A 33 20.44 17.25 10.03
N ASP A 34 19.74 16.70 11.02
CA ASP A 34 20.21 16.59 12.40
C ASP A 34 21.21 15.43 12.58
N GLY A 35 21.17 14.44 11.68
CA GLY A 35 22.06 13.29 11.67
C GLY A 35 21.59 12.17 12.59
N VAL A 36 21.52 12.38 13.90
CA VAL A 36 21.08 11.33 14.84
C VAL A 36 20.08 11.90 15.82
N ARG A 37 19.02 11.13 16.11
CA ARG A 37 18.03 11.46 17.13
C ARG A 37 17.91 10.32 18.14
N ASN A 38 18.01 10.68 19.42
CA ASN A 38 17.85 9.74 20.52
C ASN A 38 16.39 9.65 20.94
N ILE A 39 15.86 8.44 20.99
CA ILE A 39 14.50 8.14 21.41
C ILE A 39 14.57 7.39 22.73
N LYS A 40 13.92 7.95 23.75
CA LYS A 40 13.80 7.30 25.06
C LYS A 40 12.57 6.42 25.06
N SER A 41 12.76 5.12 25.28
CA SER A 41 11.65 4.19 25.50
C SER A 41 11.99 3.21 26.61
N ASN A 42 11.09 3.08 27.59
CA ASN A 42 11.18 2.09 28.68
C ASN A 42 12.54 2.05 29.39
N GLY A 43 13.20 3.21 29.54
CA GLY A 43 14.52 3.33 30.17
C GLY A 43 15.72 3.08 29.26
N ASN A 44 15.50 2.63 28.02
CA ASN A 44 16.51 2.49 26.99
C ASN A 44 16.53 3.71 26.07
N GLU A 45 17.72 4.04 25.56
CA GLU A 45 17.91 5.10 24.57
C GLU A 45 18.25 4.45 23.22
N ILE A 46 17.36 4.61 22.25
CA ILE A 46 17.54 4.10 20.89
C ILE A 46 18.01 5.27 20.01
N GLN A 47 19.11 5.07 19.30
CA GLN A 47 19.64 6.05 18.35
C GLN A 47 19.08 5.78 16.97
N LEU A 48 18.33 6.74 16.44
CA LEU A 48 17.87 6.71 15.07
C LEU A 48 18.79 7.55 14.20
N SER A 49 19.29 6.94 13.13
CA SER A 49 20.02 7.62 12.06
C SER A 49 19.08 7.86 10.87
N PRO A 50 19.42 8.75 9.94
CA PRO A 50 18.58 9.02 8.79
C PRO A 50 18.60 7.76 7.91
N PRO A 51 17.46 7.38 7.29
CA PRO A 51 17.40 6.16 6.51
C PRO A 51 18.33 6.26 5.29
N GLU A 52 19.11 5.21 5.02
CA GLU A 52 19.75 5.04 3.72
C GLU A 52 18.71 4.59 2.66
N LYS A 53 17.72 3.81 3.10
CA LYS A 53 16.57 3.37 2.28
C LYS A 53 15.23 3.64 2.97
N LEU A 54 14.27 4.18 2.23
CA LEU A 54 12.86 4.25 2.60
C LEU A 54 12.07 3.30 1.71
N ILE A 55 11.49 2.26 2.31
CA ILE A 55 10.68 1.26 1.62
C ILE A 55 9.21 1.59 1.85
N LEU A 56 8.51 1.88 0.76
CA LEU A 56 7.06 2.06 0.72
C LEU A 56 6.44 0.72 0.29
N LEU A 57 5.86 -0.01 1.24
CA LEU A 57 5.57 -1.43 1.16
C LEU A 57 4.09 -1.71 0.81
N GLY A 58 3.71 -1.24 -0.38
CA GLY A 58 2.39 -1.44 -0.98
C GLY A 58 1.25 -0.64 -0.35
N ASP A 59 0.18 -0.50 -1.12
CA ASP A 59 -1.06 0.18 -0.76
C ASP A 59 -0.82 1.61 -0.22
N ILE A 60 0.10 2.34 -0.85
CA ILE A 60 0.40 3.74 -0.52
C ILE A 60 -0.61 4.67 -1.16
N LEU A 61 -1.06 4.35 -2.38
CA LEU A 61 -2.12 5.08 -3.08
C LEU A 61 -3.41 4.26 -3.07
N GLU A 62 -4.55 4.94 -2.94
CA GLU A 62 -5.85 4.32 -3.12
C GLU A 62 -6.34 4.53 -4.58
N LEU A 63 -6.08 3.56 -5.46
CA LEU A 63 -6.53 3.62 -6.86
C LEU A 63 -7.78 2.77 -7.14
N TRP A 64 -8.23 1.95 -6.19
CA TRP A 64 -9.36 1.04 -6.39
C TRP A 64 -10.67 1.70 -5.97
N SER A 65 -10.71 2.25 -4.76
CA SER A 65 -11.89 2.84 -4.12
C SER A 65 -11.54 4.19 -3.50
N PRO A 66 -11.09 5.18 -4.31
CA PRO A 66 -10.82 6.53 -3.78
C PRO A 66 -12.10 7.15 -3.22
N GLU A 67 -11.92 8.15 -2.35
CA GLU A 67 -13.00 9.00 -1.82
C GLU A 67 -13.97 9.42 -2.94
N ASP A 68 -15.28 9.31 -2.67
CA ASP A 68 -16.37 9.54 -3.63
C ASP A 68 -16.27 8.77 -4.97
N ASN A 69 -15.48 7.69 -5.04
CA ASN A 69 -15.11 7.02 -6.29
C ASN A 69 -14.53 8.02 -7.32
N ASN A 70 -13.66 8.92 -6.86
CA ASN A 70 -13.02 9.94 -7.69
C ASN A 70 -11.51 10.01 -7.45
N MET A 71 -10.76 9.52 -8.44
CA MET A 71 -9.28 9.50 -8.46
C MET A 71 -8.62 10.86 -8.27
N LYS A 72 -9.35 11.96 -8.49
CA LYS A 72 -8.86 13.31 -8.20
C LYS A 72 -8.42 13.45 -6.73
N TYR A 73 -9.14 12.82 -5.79
CA TYR A 73 -8.79 12.91 -4.37
C TYR A 73 -7.50 12.15 -4.06
N THR A 74 -7.26 10.99 -4.68
CA THR A 74 -5.96 10.29 -4.64
C THR A 74 -4.83 11.21 -5.10
N ALA A 75 -4.97 11.80 -6.29
CA ALA A 75 -3.94 12.70 -6.81
C ALA A 75 -3.72 13.92 -5.89
N GLN A 76 -4.80 14.55 -5.42
CA GLN A 76 -4.72 15.69 -4.51
C GLN A 76 -4.02 15.36 -3.19
N ARG A 77 -4.38 14.23 -2.56
CA ARG A 77 -3.80 13.78 -1.29
C ARG A 77 -2.37 13.25 -1.46
N ALA A 78 -1.98 12.83 -2.67
CA ALA A 78 -0.64 12.35 -2.97
C ALA A 78 0.39 13.44 -3.30
N ILE A 79 -0.03 14.58 -3.87
CA ILE A 79 0.90 15.63 -4.35
C ILE A 79 1.88 16.10 -3.26
N GLU A 80 1.39 16.44 -2.06
CA GLU A 80 2.25 16.95 -0.99
C GLU A 80 3.19 15.87 -0.43
N PRO A 81 2.71 14.68 0.03
CA PRO A 81 3.59 13.62 0.49
C PRO A 81 4.65 13.21 -0.53
N PHE A 82 4.27 13.02 -1.81
CA PHE A 82 5.24 12.64 -2.84
C PHE A 82 6.23 13.75 -3.15
N GLY A 83 5.79 15.01 -3.15
CA GLY A 83 6.69 16.17 -3.29
C GLY A 83 7.76 16.19 -2.20
N LYS A 84 7.38 15.87 -0.96
CA LYS A 84 8.31 15.76 0.17
C LYS A 84 9.21 14.53 0.07
N LEU A 85 8.66 13.37 -0.30
CA LEU A 85 9.42 12.13 -0.48
C LEU A 85 10.55 12.32 -1.51
N VAL A 86 10.26 12.92 -2.67
CA VAL A 86 11.27 13.20 -3.71
C VAL A 86 12.42 14.05 -3.18
N SER A 87 12.16 14.92 -2.21
CA SER A 87 13.16 15.83 -1.63
C SER A 87 14.10 15.18 -0.61
N LEU A 88 13.77 13.99 -0.09
CA LEU A 88 14.65 13.25 0.83
C LEU A 88 15.96 12.84 0.14
N GLY A 89 17.04 12.69 0.89
CA GLY A 89 18.34 12.24 0.41
C GLY A 89 18.48 10.72 0.26
N CYS A 90 17.63 9.95 0.95
CA CYS A 90 17.64 8.48 0.93
C CYS A 90 17.21 7.87 -0.42
N GLU A 91 17.46 6.57 -0.62
CA GLU A 91 16.90 5.80 -1.73
C GLU A 91 15.45 5.39 -1.42
N LYS A 92 14.54 5.49 -2.40
CA LYS A 92 13.12 5.16 -2.21
C LYS A 92 12.79 3.93 -3.02
N ILE A 93 12.33 2.90 -2.34
CA ILE A 93 11.88 1.66 -2.97
C ILE A 93 10.38 1.57 -2.78
N PHE A 94 9.65 1.54 -3.88
CA PHE A 94 8.20 1.43 -3.88
C PHE A 94 7.83 -0.01 -4.28
N VAL A 95 7.44 -0.83 -3.32
CA VAL A 95 6.93 -2.17 -3.58
C VAL A 95 5.43 -2.05 -3.86
N LEU A 96 4.97 -2.55 -5.00
CA LEU A 96 3.57 -2.46 -5.40
C LEU A 96 2.68 -3.35 -4.51
N GLY A 97 1.58 -2.76 -4.04
CA GLY A 97 0.43 -3.46 -3.50
C GLY A 97 -0.68 -3.58 -4.54
N ASN A 98 -1.83 -4.12 -4.14
CA ASN A 98 -2.94 -4.25 -5.08
C ASN A 98 -3.65 -2.94 -5.37
N HIS A 99 -3.73 -2.04 -4.39
CA HIS A 99 -4.42 -0.76 -4.57
C HIS A 99 -3.63 0.21 -5.45
N ASP A 100 -2.33 -0.02 -5.66
CA ASP A 100 -1.43 0.87 -6.38
C ASP A 100 -0.61 0.20 -7.50
N GLU A 101 -1.06 -0.96 -8.01
CA GLU A 101 -0.43 -1.72 -9.12
C GLU A 101 -0.13 -0.86 -10.37
N ASP A 102 -0.91 0.20 -10.59
CA ASP A 102 -0.81 1.09 -11.75
C ASP A 102 -0.17 2.46 -11.46
N ILE A 103 0.62 2.57 -10.37
CA ILE A 103 1.22 3.82 -9.91
C ILE A 103 2.06 4.56 -10.96
N SER A 104 2.70 3.85 -11.90
CA SER A 104 3.56 4.48 -12.91
C SER A 104 2.83 5.53 -13.75
N GLU A 105 1.57 5.27 -14.12
CA GLU A 105 0.73 6.23 -14.87
C GLU A 105 0.44 7.49 -14.04
N TYR A 106 0.28 7.32 -12.73
CA TYR A 106 -0.02 8.42 -11.80
C TYR A 106 1.22 9.23 -11.41
N LEU A 107 2.39 8.60 -11.30
CA LEU A 107 3.64 9.31 -11.03
C LEU A 107 3.97 10.29 -12.16
N GLU A 108 3.69 9.93 -13.42
CA GLU A 108 3.82 10.85 -14.54
C GLU A 108 2.86 12.04 -14.40
N GLU A 109 1.59 11.80 -14.04
CA GLU A 109 0.59 12.85 -13.81
C GLU A 109 0.97 13.77 -12.64
N ILE A 110 1.51 13.22 -11.54
CA ILE A 110 1.99 13.98 -10.39
C ILE A 110 3.21 14.84 -10.80
N LYS A 111 4.15 14.28 -11.57
CA LYS A 111 5.32 15.02 -12.11
C LYS A 111 4.87 16.15 -13.05
N SER A 112 3.88 15.93 -13.91
CA SER A 112 3.38 16.94 -14.85
C SER A 112 2.56 18.05 -14.18
N ASN A 113 1.67 17.70 -13.25
CA ASN A 113 0.78 18.65 -12.58
C ASN A 113 1.48 19.42 -11.44
N GLY A 114 2.44 18.79 -10.77
CA GLY A 114 3.27 19.42 -9.75
C GLY A 114 4.17 20.54 -10.30
N SER A 115 4.40 20.60 -11.61
CA SER A 115 5.30 21.57 -12.27
C SER A 115 4.90 23.05 -12.12
N SER A 116 3.73 23.38 -11.56
CA SER A 116 3.39 24.78 -11.22
C SER A 116 3.88 25.19 -9.82
N VAL A 117 3.89 24.24 -8.87
CA VAL A 117 4.33 24.46 -7.48
C VAL A 117 5.81 24.06 -7.31
N ILE A 118 6.30 23.18 -8.18
CA ILE A 118 7.66 22.60 -8.15
C ILE A 118 8.67 23.44 -8.95
N LYS A 119 8.23 24.42 -9.76
CA LYS A 119 9.11 25.38 -10.44
C LYS A 119 9.61 26.47 -9.47
N LYS A 120 10.45 26.09 -8.51
CA LYS A 120 11.42 27.05 -7.94
C LYS A 120 12.71 26.47 -7.36
N ASN A 121 12.84 25.16 -7.19
CA ASN A 121 14.11 24.55 -6.81
C ASN A 121 14.50 23.45 -7.81
N SER A 122 15.73 23.55 -8.30
CA SER A 122 16.37 22.77 -9.35
C SER A 122 16.15 21.26 -9.25
N PHE A 123 15.41 20.69 -10.21
CA PHE A 123 15.35 19.25 -10.49
C PHE A 123 16.63 18.80 -11.20
N MET A 124 17.70 18.68 -10.43
CA MET A 124 18.84 17.80 -10.72
C MET A 124 19.23 17.10 -9.42
N THR A 125 18.35 16.24 -8.91
CA THR A 125 18.64 15.40 -7.73
C THR A 125 18.40 13.94 -8.06
N LYS A 126 19.25 13.10 -7.46
CA LYS A 126 19.47 11.66 -7.61
C LYS A 126 18.29 10.78 -7.15
N SER A 127 17.06 11.30 -7.08
CA SER A 127 15.96 10.71 -6.29
C SER A 127 14.77 10.27 -7.14
N ASP A 128 14.98 9.27 -8.00
CA ASP A 128 13.87 8.50 -8.58
C ASP A 128 13.42 7.41 -7.61
N PHE A 129 12.12 7.08 -7.65
CA PHE A 129 11.59 5.90 -6.97
C PHE A 129 11.98 4.65 -7.76
N THR A 130 12.57 3.66 -7.09
CA THR A 130 12.70 2.32 -7.64
C THR A 130 11.37 1.59 -7.41
N ILE A 131 10.60 1.38 -8.48
CA ILE A 131 9.30 0.68 -8.40
C ILE A 131 9.54 -0.81 -8.62
N ILE A 132 9.08 -1.63 -7.68
CA ILE A 132 9.31 -3.06 -7.61
C ILE A 132 7.97 -3.79 -7.52
N ASP A 133 7.78 -4.84 -8.32
CA ASP A 133 6.57 -5.65 -8.28
C ASP A 133 6.58 -6.60 -7.06
N ARG A 134 5.50 -6.57 -6.25
CA ARG A 134 5.14 -7.53 -5.18
C ARG A 134 6.07 -7.69 -3.97
N HIS A 135 7.37 -7.80 -4.19
CA HIS A 135 8.37 -8.05 -3.15
C HIS A 135 9.73 -7.47 -3.51
N TYR A 136 10.49 -7.10 -2.49
CA TYR A 136 11.84 -6.60 -2.61
C TYR A 136 12.77 -7.37 -1.67
N PRO A 137 13.94 -7.83 -2.12
CA PRO A 137 14.45 -7.76 -3.51
C PRO A 137 13.64 -8.59 -4.54
N GLU A 138 13.84 -8.32 -5.83
CA GLU A 138 13.06 -8.91 -6.95
C GLU A 138 13.35 -10.39 -7.24
N ASP A 139 14.55 -10.88 -6.92
CA ASP A 139 14.91 -12.29 -7.16
C ASP A 139 15.20 -12.99 -5.84
N PRO A 140 14.17 -13.51 -5.12
CA PRO A 140 14.38 -14.18 -3.85
C PRO A 140 15.30 -15.40 -3.99
N HIS A 141 15.44 -16.01 -5.17
CA HIS A 141 16.24 -17.21 -5.39
C HIS A 141 17.72 -16.94 -5.71
N ASP A 142 18.10 -15.69 -5.97
CA ASP A 142 19.50 -15.28 -6.04
C ASP A 142 20.08 -15.24 -4.62
N LYS A 143 21.01 -16.16 -4.31
CA LYS A 143 21.63 -16.22 -2.97
C LYS A 143 22.46 -14.98 -2.60
N GLU A 144 22.87 -14.18 -3.59
CA GLU A 144 23.64 -12.96 -3.39
C GLU A 144 22.77 -11.69 -3.42
N LYS A 145 21.63 -11.72 -4.11
CA LYS A 145 20.76 -10.52 -4.32
C LYS A 145 19.32 -10.67 -3.83
N GLY A 146 18.90 -11.85 -3.41
CA GLY A 146 17.53 -12.15 -3.02
C GLY A 146 17.13 -11.64 -1.65
N PHE A 147 18.06 -11.07 -0.91
CA PHE A 147 17.80 -10.45 0.39
C PHE A 147 18.58 -9.16 0.54
N LEU A 148 18.01 -8.24 1.31
CA LEU A 148 18.74 -7.07 1.75
C LEU A 148 19.47 -7.38 3.06
N GLN A 149 20.79 -7.31 3.03
CA GLN A 149 21.63 -7.52 4.22
C GLN A 149 21.74 -6.24 5.03
N VAL A 150 21.39 -6.30 6.32
CA VAL A 150 21.63 -5.21 7.29
C VAL A 150 22.36 -5.79 8.49
N GLY A 151 23.62 -5.36 8.69
CA GLY A 151 24.50 -5.98 9.67
C GLY A 151 24.66 -7.48 9.39
N LYS A 152 24.27 -8.32 10.34
CA LYS A 152 24.30 -9.80 10.21
C LYS A 152 22.98 -10.41 9.74
N ARG A 153 21.91 -9.62 9.67
CA ARG A 153 20.55 -10.10 9.37
C ARG A 153 20.21 -9.90 7.89
N LYS A 154 19.41 -10.81 7.34
CA LYS A 154 18.85 -10.74 5.98
C LYS A 154 17.37 -10.38 6.05
N TYR A 155 16.92 -9.53 5.15
CA TYR A 155 15.53 -9.08 5.09
C TYR A 155 14.93 -9.30 3.71
N PHE A 156 13.67 -9.74 3.71
CA PHE A 156 12.80 -9.86 2.55
C PHE A 156 11.53 -9.06 2.82
N PHE A 157 11.18 -8.17 1.90
CA PHE A 157 10.06 -7.24 2.04
C PHE A 157 8.96 -7.65 1.05
N LEU A 158 7.73 -7.81 1.51
CA LEU A 158 6.58 -8.08 0.64
C LEU A 158 5.37 -7.27 1.12
N HIS A 159 4.47 -6.91 0.22
CA HIS A 159 3.31 -6.12 0.63
C HIS A 159 2.40 -6.87 1.63
N GLY A 160 2.12 -8.16 1.42
CA GLY A 160 1.31 -8.99 2.33
C GLY A 160 -0.02 -9.45 1.73
N GLN A 161 -0.44 -8.89 0.59
CA GLN A 161 -1.57 -9.40 -0.20
C GLN A 161 -1.40 -10.88 -0.58
N GLN A 162 -0.15 -11.37 -0.66
CA GLN A 162 0.15 -12.78 -0.89
C GLN A 162 -0.40 -13.71 0.20
N PHE A 163 -0.85 -13.17 1.34
CA PHE A 163 -1.51 -13.92 2.40
C PHE A 163 -2.99 -14.13 2.11
N ASP A 164 -3.61 -13.38 1.21
CA ASP A 164 -5.05 -13.52 0.97
C ASP A 164 -5.32 -14.72 0.03
N LYS A 165 -5.88 -15.78 0.61
CA LYS A 165 -6.26 -17.02 -0.11
C LYS A 165 -7.19 -16.74 -1.28
N LEU A 166 -8.05 -15.72 -1.18
CA LEU A 166 -8.93 -15.34 -2.29
C LEU A 166 -8.09 -14.83 -3.45
N PHE A 167 -7.14 -13.93 -3.20
CA PHE A 167 -6.22 -13.41 -4.22
C PHE A 167 -5.37 -14.51 -4.85
N ILE A 168 -4.87 -15.45 -4.05
CA ILE A 168 -4.15 -16.64 -4.56
C ILE A 168 -5.07 -17.46 -5.48
N SER A 169 -6.32 -17.72 -5.06
CA SER A 169 -7.25 -18.59 -5.78
C SER A 169 -7.77 -17.98 -7.09
N VAL A 170 -8.01 -16.66 -7.10
CA VAL A 170 -8.55 -15.96 -8.29
C VAL A 170 -7.45 -15.60 -9.28
N GLY A 171 -6.18 -15.66 -8.88
CA GLY A 171 -5.02 -15.52 -9.76
C GLY A 171 -5.10 -14.25 -10.62
N ARG A 172 -5.13 -14.40 -11.94
CA ARG A 172 -5.22 -13.28 -12.89
C ARG A 172 -6.50 -12.44 -12.78
N LEU A 173 -7.55 -12.97 -12.14
CA LEU A 173 -8.80 -12.22 -11.93
C LEU A 173 -8.66 -11.20 -10.80
N ALA A 174 -7.60 -11.28 -9.98
CA ALA A 174 -7.26 -10.30 -8.95
C ALA A 174 -7.08 -8.87 -9.50
N SER A 175 -6.67 -8.73 -10.76
CA SER A 175 -6.48 -7.43 -11.40
C SER A 175 -7.78 -6.85 -11.99
N ILE A 176 -8.92 -7.54 -11.89
CA ILE A 176 -10.20 -7.05 -12.41
C ILE A 176 -10.61 -5.73 -11.75
N PRO A 177 -10.57 -5.57 -10.42
CA PRO A 177 -10.83 -4.29 -9.76
C PRO A 177 -10.00 -3.16 -10.35
N THR A 178 -8.68 -3.36 -10.46
CA THR A 178 -7.76 -2.37 -11.04
C THR A 178 -8.19 -1.95 -12.45
N ARG A 179 -8.47 -2.93 -13.33
CA ARG A 179 -8.90 -2.67 -14.72
C ARG A 179 -10.24 -1.95 -14.79
N ILE A 180 -11.20 -2.34 -13.95
CA ILE A 180 -12.52 -1.72 -13.94
C ILE A 180 -12.45 -0.30 -13.36
N ALA A 181 -11.64 -0.06 -12.33
CA ALA A 181 -11.39 1.27 -11.79
C ALA A 181 -10.78 2.19 -12.85
N LYS A 182 -9.79 1.71 -13.61
CA LYS A 182 -9.22 2.44 -14.76
C LYS A 182 -10.27 2.83 -15.80
N ILE A 183 -11.11 1.88 -16.22
CA ILE A 183 -12.18 2.16 -17.20
C ILE A 183 -13.18 3.16 -16.61
N SER A 184 -13.60 2.99 -15.36
CA SER A 184 -14.50 3.90 -14.66
C SER A 184 -13.95 5.32 -14.60
N ASN A 185 -12.64 5.48 -14.33
CA ASN A 185 -11.95 6.77 -14.32
C ASN A 185 -11.83 7.40 -15.73
N ALA A 186 -11.54 6.62 -16.77
CA ALA A 186 -11.56 7.13 -18.13
C ALA A 186 -12.96 7.65 -18.52
N PHE A 187 -14.01 6.94 -18.09
CA PHE A 187 -15.40 7.34 -18.32
C PHE A 187 -15.79 8.59 -17.53
N SER A 188 -15.34 8.74 -16.28
CA SER A 188 -15.65 9.92 -15.47
C SER A 188 -15.08 11.21 -16.06
N ARG A 189 -13.94 11.12 -16.76
CA ARG A 189 -13.34 12.23 -17.50
C ARG A 189 -14.19 12.64 -18.71
N ILE A 190 -14.76 11.67 -19.44
CA ILE A 190 -15.55 11.90 -20.66
C ILE A 190 -16.98 12.34 -20.34
N PHE A 191 -17.63 11.71 -19.37
CA PHE A 191 -19.05 11.84 -19.11
C PHE A 191 -19.32 12.54 -17.78
N GLN A 192 -19.66 13.83 -17.81
CA GLN A 192 -19.93 14.60 -16.59
C GLN A 192 -21.40 14.46 -16.14
N PRO A 193 -21.70 14.51 -14.82
CA PRO A 193 -20.78 14.59 -13.70
C PRO A 193 -20.24 13.20 -13.26
N ASN A 194 -18.92 13.02 -13.27
CA ASN A 194 -18.22 11.83 -12.75
C ASN A 194 -18.76 10.46 -13.23
N GLY A 195 -19.11 10.35 -14.52
CA GLY A 195 -19.60 9.12 -15.17
C GLY A 195 -21.09 8.81 -14.95
N TRP A 196 -21.76 9.51 -14.03
CA TRP A 196 -23.16 9.21 -13.67
C TRP A 196 -24.18 9.58 -14.75
N SER A 197 -23.83 10.44 -15.71
CA SER A 197 -24.73 10.79 -16.81
C SER A 197 -25.05 9.60 -17.71
N ILE A 198 -24.14 8.64 -17.88
CA ILE A 198 -24.44 7.40 -18.62
C ILE A 198 -25.45 6.55 -17.85
N VAL A 199 -25.28 6.42 -16.54
CA VAL A 199 -26.21 5.65 -15.69
C VAL A 199 -27.61 6.28 -15.71
N ALA A 200 -27.68 7.60 -15.63
CA ALA A 200 -28.93 8.34 -15.75
C ALA A 200 -29.56 8.16 -17.14
N LEU A 201 -28.76 8.21 -18.20
CA LEU A 201 -29.23 7.98 -19.57
C LEU A 201 -29.79 6.57 -19.74
N PHE A 202 -29.12 5.56 -19.20
CA PHE A 202 -29.63 4.18 -19.16
C PHE A 202 -31.00 4.10 -18.46
N ALA A 203 -31.15 4.74 -17.30
CA ALA A 203 -32.42 4.74 -16.57
C ALA A 203 -33.55 5.42 -17.37
N ILE A 204 -33.26 6.56 -18.01
CA ILE A 204 -34.23 7.30 -18.84
C ILE A 204 -34.65 6.46 -20.05
N LEU A 205 -33.70 5.92 -20.81
CA LEU A 205 -33.99 5.12 -22.01
C LEU A 205 -34.78 3.85 -21.66
N SER A 206 -34.45 3.22 -20.53
CA SER A 206 -35.20 2.06 -20.03
C SER A 206 -36.64 2.43 -19.68
N GLY A 207 -36.86 3.58 -19.04
CA GLY A 207 -38.18 4.12 -18.78
C GLY A 207 -38.99 4.39 -20.06
N ILE A 208 -38.37 5.04 -21.06
CA ILE A 208 -39.00 5.30 -22.37
C ILE A 208 -39.36 3.98 -23.04
N TYR A 209 -38.47 2.98 -23.02
CA TYR A 209 -38.73 1.67 -23.62
C TYR A 209 -39.94 0.97 -22.97
N ILE A 210 -40.10 1.06 -21.65
CA ILE A 210 -41.25 0.45 -20.96
C ILE A 210 -42.59 1.01 -21.49
N VAL A 211 -42.64 2.31 -21.78
CA VAL A 211 -43.86 2.99 -22.26
C VAL A 211 -44.07 2.79 -23.76
N TRP A 212 -43.01 2.89 -24.58
CA TRP A 212 -43.14 2.97 -26.04
C TRP A 212 -42.78 1.68 -26.77
N ARG A 213 -42.13 0.72 -26.11
CA ARG A 213 -41.77 -0.61 -26.65
C ARG A 213 -41.09 -0.55 -28.03
N ASN A 214 -40.19 0.42 -28.21
CA ASN A 214 -39.49 0.65 -29.46
C ASN A 214 -38.10 -0.03 -29.45
N ASP A 215 -37.79 -0.80 -30.49
CA ASP A 215 -36.55 -1.59 -30.59
C ASP A 215 -35.27 -0.73 -30.64
N MET A 216 -35.32 0.46 -31.24
CA MET A 216 -34.17 1.38 -31.24
C MET A 216 -33.89 1.90 -29.83
N VAL A 217 -34.95 2.22 -29.07
CA VAL A 217 -34.79 2.63 -27.66
C VAL A 217 -34.24 1.49 -26.82
N LEU A 218 -34.68 0.24 -27.07
CA LEU A 218 -34.10 -0.94 -26.45
C LEU A 218 -32.61 -1.07 -26.76
N ALA A 219 -32.21 -0.95 -28.04
CA ALA A 219 -30.82 -1.04 -28.45
C ALA A 219 -29.95 0.02 -27.75
N PHE A 220 -30.40 1.28 -27.70
CA PHE A 220 -29.68 2.34 -26.98
C PHE A 220 -29.65 2.11 -25.46
N SER A 221 -30.73 1.60 -24.87
CA SER A 221 -30.76 1.21 -23.45
C SER A 221 -29.72 0.12 -23.16
N VAL A 222 -29.63 -0.92 -23.99
CA VAL A 222 -28.62 -1.98 -23.84
C VAL A 222 -27.19 -1.43 -23.95
N VAL A 223 -26.92 -0.56 -24.93
CA VAL A 223 -25.58 0.06 -25.06
C VAL A 223 -25.24 0.90 -23.82
N THR A 224 -26.15 1.77 -23.38
CA THR A 224 -25.93 2.61 -22.19
C THR A 224 -25.85 1.81 -20.89
N PHE A 225 -26.54 0.68 -20.79
CA PHE A 225 -26.37 -0.29 -19.71
C PHE A 225 -24.94 -0.84 -19.68
N LEU A 226 -24.45 -1.35 -20.82
CA LEU A 226 -23.09 -1.89 -20.90
C LEU A 226 -22.03 -0.85 -20.54
N LEU A 227 -22.21 0.39 -21.00
CA LEU A 227 -21.34 1.53 -20.64
C LEU A 227 -21.47 1.96 -19.17
N SER A 228 -22.57 1.64 -18.50
CA SER A 228 -22.78 1.92 -17.07
C SER A 228 -22.10 0.90 -16.16
N ILE A 229 -21.76 -0.30 -16.67
CA ILE A 229 -21.21 -1.40 -15.87
C ILE A 229 -19.95 -0.98 -15.10
N PRO A 230 -18.93 -0.34 -15.69
CA PRO A 230 -17.72 0.03 -14.94
C PRO A 230 -18.03 0.94 -13.75
N ARG A 231 -18.92 1.93 -13.94
CA ARG A 231 -19.28 2.89 -12.90
C ARG A 231 -20.12 2.26 -11.80
N LEU A 232 -21.11 1.45 -12.18
CA LEU A 232 -21.92 0.69 -11.24
C LEU A 232 -21.07 -0.31 -10.47
N PHE A 233 -20.11 -0.96 -11.14
CA PHE A 233 -19.16 -1.85 -10.49
C PHE A 233 -18.34 -1.10 -9.46
N THR A 234 -17.65 -0.01 -9.80
CA THR A 234 -16.85 0.75 -8.80
C THR A 234 -17.71 1.26 -7.64
N TYR A 235 -18.92 1.74 -7.91
CA TYR A 235 -19.83 2.20 -6.85
C TYR A 235 -20.33 1.06 -5.94
N LEU A 236 -20.56 -0.12 -6.52
CA LEU A 236 -21.04 -1.28 -5.80
C LEU A 236 -19.90 -2.16 -5.29
N GLN A 237 -18.64 -1.93 -5.69
CA GLN A 237 -17.55 -2.87 -5.45
C GLN A 237 -17.37 -3.11 -3.97
N ASP A 238 -17.44 -2.08 -3.13
CA ASP A 238 -17.28 -2.24 -1.69
C ASP A 238 -18.39 -3.11 -1.10
N LYS A 239 -19.62 -2.99 -1.64
CA LYS A 239 -20.78 -3.81 -1.23
C LYS A 239 -20.71 -5.23 -1.79
N VAL A 240 -20.33 -5.38 -3.06
CA VAL A 240 -20.17 -6.67 -3.75
C VAL A 240 -19.05 -7.45 -3.09
N TRP A 241 -17.89 -6.82 -2.91
CA TRP A 241 -16.79 -7.36 -2.14
C TRP A 241 -17.22 -7.61 -0.71
N ALA A 242 -17.93 -6.71 0.00
CA ALA A 242 -18.41 -7.00 1.36
C ALA A 242 -19.28 -8.27 1.43
N ASN A 243 -20.15 -8.50 0.44
CA ASN A 243 -21.00 -9.69 0.41
C ASN A 243 -20.22 -10.95 0.00
N ILE A 244 -19.30 -10.85 -0.97
CA ILE A 244 -18.37 -11.94 -1.32
C ILE A 244 -17.45 -12.25 -0.13
N LYS A 245 -17.02 -11.23 0.61
CA LYS A 245 -16.18 -11.31 1.83
C LYS A 245 -16.89 -12.08 2.95
N VAL A 246 -18.22 -12.19 2.96
CA VAL A 246 -18.94 -13.05 3.92
C VAL A 246 -18.84 -14.53 3.55
N LEU A 247 -18.64 -14.83 2.26
CA LEU A 247 -18.52 -16.22 1.77
C LEU A 247 -17.08 -16.77 1.89
N PHE A 248 -16.08 -15.90 2.03
CA PHE A 248 -14.67 -16.27 2.24
C PHE A 248 -14.24 -15.80 3.63
N THR A 249 -14.16 -16.73 4.59
CA THR A 249 -14.00 -16.48 6.04
C THR A 249 -12.61 -16.00 6.48
N ASP A 250 -11.65 -15.96 5.57
CA ASP A 250 -10.24 -16.01 5.89
C ASP A 250 -9.54 -14.75 5.39
N LYS A 251 -9.81 -13.61 6.04
CA LYS A 251 -9.09 -12.36 5.73
C LYS A 251 -7.83 -12.24 6.58
N PRO A 252 -6.65 -12.05 5.98
CA PRO A 252 -5.45 -11.71 6.73
C PRO A 252 -5.55 -10.34 7.40
N LYS A 253 -6.44 -9.43 6.95
CA LYS A 253 -6.66 -8.14 7.62
C LYS A 253 -7.09 -8.35 9.08
N TYR A 254 -6.40 -7.68 10.00
CA TYR A 254 -6.51 -7.82 11.46
C TYR A 254 -5.94 -9.11 12.06
N MET A 255 -5.25 -9.93 11.28
CA MET A 255 -4.53 -11.07 11.82
C MET A 255 -3.15 -10.65 12.31
N ASP A 256 -2.83 -11.06 13.52
CA ASP A 256 -1.47 -11.09 14.05
C ASP A 256 -0.61 -12.08 13.25
N VAL A 257 0.71 -11.92 13.39
CA VAL A 257 1.67 -12.72 12.65
C VAL A 257 1.57 -14.20 13.00
N GLU A 258 1.33 -14.52 14.27
CA GLU A 258 1.23 -15.89 14.76
C GLU A 258 0.08 -16.65 14.07
N THR A 259 -1.05 -15.98 13.87
CA THR A 259 -2.23 -16.51 13.18
C THR A 259 -1.96 -16.75 11.70
N ILE A 260 -1.29 -15.80 11.02
CA ILE A 260 -0.89 -15.95 9.60
C ILE A 260 -0.06 -17.23 9.40
N ILE A 261 0.89 -17.47 10.31
CA ILE A 261 1.78 -18.64 10.27
C ILE A 261 1.00 -19.92 10.59
N LYS A 262 0.24 -19.94 11.69
CA LYS A 262 -0.50 -21.14 12.14
C LYS A 262 -1.52 -21.63 11.11
N GLU A 263 -2.25 -20.71 10.51
CA GLU A 263 -3.30 -20.99 9.52
C GLU A 263 -2.76 -21.16 8.10
N LYS A 264 -1.43 -21.10 7.94
CA LYS A 264 -0.70 -21.30 6.66
C LYS A 264 -1.23 -20.42 5.54
N TYR A 265 -1.48 -19.15 5.85
CA TYR A 265 -1.83 -18.15 4.84
C TYR A 265 -0.69 -17.89 3.85
N TYR A 266 0.54 -18.24 4.23
CA TYR A 266 1.71 -18.14 3.39
C TYR A 266 2.65 -19.32 3.61
N ASP A 267 3.23 -19.80 2.51
CA ASP A 267 4.27 -20.81 2.53
C ASP A 267 5.63 -20.13 2.56
N PHE A 268 6.08 -19.75 3.77
CA PHE A 268 7.38 -19.07 3.93
C PHE A 268 8.55 -19.95 3.48
N ASP A 269 8.42 -21.29 3.55
CA ASP A 269 9.43 -22.24 3.07
C ASP A 269 9.68 -22.11 1.55
N LYS A 270 8.71 -21.60 0.77
CA LYS A 270 8.86 -21.39 -0.67
C LYS A 270 9.86 -20.28 -0.99
N ASP A 271 9.83 -19.20 -0.20
CA ASP A 271 10.68 -18.02 -0.41
C ASP A 271 11.89 -17.99 0.53
N MET A 272 12.05 -19.05 1.33
CA MET A 272 13.29 -19.38 2.01
C MET A 272 14.37 -19.80 1.00
N THR A 273 15.34 -18.93 0.76
CA THR A 273 16.50 -19.25 -0.11
C THR A 273 17.83 -19.18 0.63
N GLY A 274 17.78 -19.33 1.95
CA GLY A 274 18.94 -19.40 2.82
C GLY A 274 18.57 -19.73 4.27
N GLU A 275 19.59 -19.74 5.13
CA GLU A 275 19.41 -19.76 6.58
C GLU A 275 19.12 -18.32 7.06
N ASP A 276 18.13 -18.16 7.96
CA ASP A 276 17.86 -16.97 8.77
C ASP A 276 17.46 -15.68 8.02
N VAL A 277 16.37 -15.74 7.24
CA VAL A 277 15.79 -14.58 6.53
C VAL A 277 14.61 -14.02 7.31
N ASN A 278 14.64 -12.72 7.62
CA ASN A 278 13.55 -12.00 8.26
C ASN A 278 12.57 -11.47 7.22
N PHE A 279 11.27 -11.60 7.49
CA PHE A 279 10.20 -11.11 6.62
C PHE A 279 9.65 -9.80 7.15
N VAL A 280 9.54 -8.80 6.28
CA VAL A 280 8.90 -7.51 6.58
C VAL A 280 7.70 -7.36 5.67
N PHE A 281 6.53 -7.06 6.23
CA PHE A 281 5.28 -6.98 5.47
C PHE A 281 4.29 -5.96 6.02
N GLY A 282 3.26 -5.65 5.23
CA GLY A 282 2.11 -4.83 5.61
C GLY A 282 0.79 -5.58 5.43
N HIS A 283 -0.25 -4.90 4.94
CA HIS A 283 -1.55 -5.42 4.53
C HIS A 283 -2.47 -5.93 5.65
N THR A 284 -1.95 -6.46 6.76
CA THR A 284 -2.83 -6.93 7.86
C THR A 284 -3.23 -5.84 8.85
N HIS A 285 -2.59 -4.67 8.80
CA HIS A 285 -2.83 -3.51 9.67
C HIS A 285 -2.50 -3.73 11.16
N VAL A 286 -2.00 -4.89 11.56
CA VAL A 286 -1.63 -5.17 12.96
C VAL A 286 -0.11 -5.03 13.11
N PRO A 287 0.38 -3.90 13.64
CA PRO A 287 1.83 -3.70 13.81
C PRO A 287 2.36 -4.66 14.89
N GLU A 288 3.28 -5.55 14.51
CA GLU A 288 3.86 -6.57 15.40
C GLU A 288 5.25 -7.00 14.92
N ILE A 289 6.14 -7.31 15.86
CA ILE A 289 7.34 -8.10 15.62
C ILE A 289 7.18 -9.47 16.27
N HIS A 290 7.26 -10.53 15.48
CA HIS A 290 7.09 -11.90 15.97
C HIS A 290 8.29 -12.75 15.60
N GLN A 291 8.87 -13.45 16.58
CA GLN A 291 9.94 -14.40 16.35
C GLN A 291 9.36 -15.81 16.29
N HIS A 292 9.57 -16.51 15.18
CA HIS A 292 9.05 -17.85 14.99
C HIS A 292 10.18 -18.84 14.71
N LYS A 293 10.09 -20.01 15.31
CA LYS A 293 11.01 -21.13 15.08
C LYS A 293 10.32 -22.21 14.29
N PHE A 294 10.95 -22.63 13.20
CA PHE A 294 10.44 -23.68 12.33
C PHE A 294 11.53 -24.71 12.06
N ASN A 295 11.09 -25.95 11.85
CA ASN A 295 11.97 -27.07 11.53
C ASN A 295 11.81 -27.40 10.06
N SER A 296 12.79 -27.04 9.25
CA SER A 296 12.82 -27.33 7.81
C SER A 296 14.02 -28.21 7.50
N LYS A 297 13.79 -29.33 6.79
CA LYS A 297 14.84 -30.30 6.39
C LYS A 297 15.75 -30.78 7.54
N GLY A 298 15.21 -30.89 8.75
CA GLY A 298 15.94 -31.36 9.93
C GLY A 298 16.86 -30.32 10.58
N LYS A 299 16.76 -29.05 10.18
CA LYS A 299 17.40 -27.92 10.87
C LYS A 299 16.33 -27.02 11.49
N GLU A 300 16.60 -26.59 12.72
CA GLU A 300 15.83 -25.53 13.37
C GLU A 300 16.33 -24.20 12.82
N HIS A 301 15.38 -23.36 12.44
CA HIS A 301 15.62 -22.03 11.93
C HIS A 301 14.79 -21.05 12.75
N GLU A 302 15.33 -19.86 12.97
CA GLU A 302 14.67 -18.80 13.73
C GLU A 302 14.52 -17.59 12.83
N MET A 303 13.28 -17.15 12.63
CA MET A 303 12.94 -16.03 11.77
C MET A 303 12.24 -14.94 12.53
N LEU A 304 12.52 -13.70 12.12
CA LEU A 304 11.77 -12.53 12.52
C LEU A 304 10.74 -12.18 11.45
N PHE A 305 9.52 -11.97 11.88
CA PHE A 305 8.44 -11.46 11.07
C PHE A 305 8.07 -10.08 11.60
N VAL A 306 8.08 -9.08 10.74
CA VAL A 306 7.94 -7.68 11.10
C VAL A 306 6.80 -7.08 10.29
N ASN A 307 5.68 -6.82 10.93
CA ASN A 307 4.56 -6.16 10.30
C ASN A 307 4.61 -4.65 10.56
N SER A 308 4.66 -3.85 9.51
CA SER A 308 4.72 -2.39 9.62
C SER A 308 3.42 -1.73 10.08
N GLY A 309 2.31 -2.47 10.12
CA GLY A 309 0.99 -1.96 10.49
C GLY A 309 0.37 -1.14 9.37
N SER A 310 -0.21 0.01 9.68
CA SER A 310 -0.86 0.87 8.67
C SER A 310 -0.89 2.35 9.07
N TRP A 311 -1.19 3.21 8.11
CA TRP A 311 -1.47 4.64 8.31
C TRP A 311 -2.97 4.94 8.09
N VAL A 312 -3.81 3.92 8.21
CA VAL A 312 -5.25 4.01 8.07
C VAL A 312 -5.90 4.15 9.45
N LYS A 313 -6.79 5.12 9.60
CA LYS A 313 -7.55 5.34 10.84
C LYS A 313 -8.61 4.26 11.00
N GLU A 314 -8.27 3.26 11.81
CA GLU A 314 -9.19 2.17 12.12
C GLU A 314 -9.48 2.14 13.61
N LYS A 315 -10.76 1.96 13.93
CA LYS A 315 -11.21 1.90 15.31
C LYS A 315 -10.63 0.64 15.95
N ASP A 316 -10.06 0.80 17.14
CA ASP A 316 -9.49 -0.27 17.98
C ASP A 316 -8.12 -0.82 17.55
N TYR A 317 -7.49 -0.27 16.49
CA TYR A 317 -6.14 -0.68 16.05
C TYR A 317 -5.12 0.45 16.10
N THR A 318 -3.88 0.08 16.40
CA THR A 318 -2.73 0.98 16.36
C THR A 318 -2.41 1.31 14.89
N HIS A 319 -2.32 2.60 14.59
CA HIS A 319 -2.03 3.14 13.26
C HIS A 319 -0.94 4.21 13.36
N ASP A 320 -0.55 4.77 12.22
CA ASP A 320 0.59 5.67 12.04
C ASP A 320 1.90 4.99 12.43
N THR A 321 2.06 3.73 12.06
CA THR A 321 3.23 2.92 12.44
C THR A 321 4.26 2.82 11.33
N PHE A 322 5.51 2.65 11.73
CA PHE A 322 6.61 2.42 10.81
C PHE A 322 7.65 1.52 11.46
N VAL A 323 8.44 0.86 10.61
CA VAL A 323 9.54 0.01 11.05
C VAL A 323 10.84 0.73 10.77
N TYR A 324 11.76 0.70 11.72
CA TYR A 324 13.14 1.11 11.55
C TYR A 324 14.05 -0.12 11.73
N ILE A 325 14.96 -0.32 10.80
CA ILE A 325 15.89 -1.45 10.80
C ILE A 325 17.30 -0.91 10.67
N ASP A 326 18.19 -1.36 11.53
CA ASP A 326 19.62 -1.10 11.43
C ASP A 326 20.45 -2.34 11.80
N GLU A 327 21.75 -2.14 12.00
CA GLU A 327 22.68 -3.22 12.33
C GLU A 327 22.43 -3.83 13.72
N THR A 328 21.72 -3.12 14.59
CA THR A 328 21.42 -3.54 15.96
C THR A 328 20.09 -4.31 16.05
N GLY A 329 19.10 -3.94 15.24
CA GLY A 329 17.72 -4.32 15.55
C GLY A 329 16.71 -4.12 14.43
N SER A 330 15.55 -4.72 14.63
CA SER A 330 14.31 -4.23 14.05
C SER A 330 13.47 -3.58 15.15
N TYR A 331 12.94 -2.40 14.85
CA TYR A 331 12.20 -1.57 15.79
C TYR A 331 10.88 -1.15 15.16
N LEU A 332 9.79 -1.36 15.89
CA LEU A 332 8.46 -0.98 15.49
C LEU A 332 8.05 0.26 16.30
N PHE A 333 7.77 1.33 15.59
CA PHE A 333 7.42 2.62 16.17
C PHE A 333 6.01 3.04 15.77
N LYS A 334 5.38 3.81 16.67
CA LYS A 334 4.20 4.61 16.39
C LYS A 334 4.59 6.07 16.29
N TRP A 335 4.12 6.72 15.23
CA TRP A 335 4.20 8.16 15.05
C TRP A 335 3.03 8.84 15.78
N ASN A 336 3.34 9.81 16.64
CA ASN A 336 2.34 10.59 17.35
C ASN A 336 2.27 12.03 16.80
N ILE A 337 1.09 12.63 16.91
CA ILE A 337 0.86 14.02 16.51
C ILE A 337 1.79 14.93 17.30
N GLY A 338 2.67 15.67 16.60
CA GLY A 338 3.58 16.65 17.20
C GLY A 338 5.06 16.36 17.00
N GLY A 339 5.42 15.21 16.41
CA GLY A 339 6.82 14.87 16.17
C GLY A 339 7.40 13.83 17.11
N ASP A 340 6.59 13.39 18.07
CA ASP A 340 6.95 12.37 19.04
C ASP A 340 6.79 10.98 18.42
N ILE A 341 7.71 10.08 18.76
CA ILE A 341 7.64 8.68 18.37
C ILE A 341 7.70 7.79 19.59
N GLU A 342 6.85 6.77 19.59
CA GLU A 342 6.71 5.79 20.65
C GLU A 342 7.20 4.45 20.14
N LEU A 343 8.13 3.82 20.85
CA LEU A 343 8.54 2.45 20.53
C LEU A 343 7.46 1.49 21.02
N LEU A 344 6.89 0.72 20.09
CA LEU A 344 5.93 -0.33 20.39
C LEU A 344 6.65 -1.65 20.72
N GLN A 345 7.65 -2.01 19.91
CA GLN A 345 8.38 -3.27 20.06
C GLN A 345 9.79 -3.19 19.45
N SER A 346 10.73 -3.98 19.98
CA SER A 346 12.11 -4.06 19.50
C SER A 346 12.67 -5.47 19.69
N LEU A 347 13.53 -5.93 18.77
CA LEU A 347 14.23 -7.23 18.81
C LEU A 347 15.67 -7.19 18.25
#